data_AF-A0A5R9Q4Q3-F1
#
_entry.id   AF-A0A5R9Q4Q3-F1
#
_cell.length_a   1.000
_cell.length_b   1.000
_cell.length_c   1.000
_cell.angle_alpha   90.00
_cell.angle_beta   90.00
_cell.angle_gamma   90.00
#
_symmetry.space_group_name_H-M   'P 1'
#
loop_
_entity.id
_entity.type
_entity.pdbx_description
1 polymer ?
#
loop_
_entity_poly.entity_id
_entity_poly.type
_entity_poly.pdbx_seq_one_letter_code
_entity_poly.pdbx_strand_id
1 'polypeptide(L)'
;MDKSPDNSAAHHDLEQQLFNVLEFVTTPPNGELRYPKEHDSVTAFKKGLYYLQEKSYPLATKWLRMAAMSGDNKAQFYLGLMFIKGQGVPQSAFHAMAWLSLAQSQGVDAANAVIEQIKPHLTTKRIKDAQCYAATLYEQIHQLQFQSN
;
A
#
# COMPACT_ATOMS: atom_id res chain seq x y z
N MET A 1 0.05 29.57 27.60
CA MET A 1 -0.33 28.20 27.23
C MET A 1 -0.80 28.22 25.79
N ASP A 2 0.06 27.78 24.87
CA ASP A 2 -0.19 27.71 23.44
C ASP A 2 -1.18 26.58 23.15
N LYS A 3 -2.39 26.91 22.66
CA LYS A 3 -3.33 25.94 22.12
C LYS A 3 -3.24 26.01 20.60
N SER A 4 -2.33 25.21 20.04
CA SER A 4 -2.33 24.89 18.62
C SER A 4 -3.67 24.25 18.23
N PRO A 5 -4.33 24.68 17.14
CA PRO A 5 -5.64 24.17 16.75
C PRO A 5 -5.52 22.72 16.26
N ASP A 6 -6.46 21.90 16.72
CA ASP A 6 -6.61 20.49 16.35
C ASP A 6 -6.87 20.38 14.84
N ASN A 7 -5.84 20.01 14.09
CA ASN A 7 -5.87 19.85 12.63
C ASN A 7 -6.41 18.48 12.19
N SER A 8 -7.02 17.71 13.12
CA SER A 8 -7.50 16.35 12.87
C SER A 8 -8.89 16.34 12.24
N ALA A 9 -9.77 17.24 12.68
CA ALA A 9 -11.14 17.35 12.17
C ALA A 9 -11.20 17.81 10.70
N ALA A 10 -10.39 18.80 10.32
CA ALA A 10 -10.32 19.30 8.94
C ALA A 10 -9.73 18.26 7.97
N HIS A 11 -8.80 17.42 8.45
CA HIS A 11 -8.23 16.33 7.66
C HIS A 11 -9.28 15.24 7.37
N HIS A 12 -10.17 14.98 8.33
CA HIS A 12 -11.27 14.00 8.18
C HIS A 12 -12.36 14.50 7.22
N ASP A 13 -12.70 15.79 7.29
CA ASP A 13 -13.64 16.45 6.37
C ASP A 13 -13.12 16.50 4.93
N LEU A 14 -11.82 16.79 4.75
CA LEU A 14 -11.19 16.72 3.43
C LEU A 14 -11.11 15.29 2.91
N GLU A 15 -10.84 14.30 3.76
CA GLU A 15 -10.87 12.88 3.37
C GLU A 15 -12.28 12.44 2.95
N GLN A 16 -13.34 12.91 3.64
CA GLN A 16 -14.73 12.66 3.23
C GLN A 16 -15.13 13.40 1.95
N GLN A 17 -14.73 14.67 1.80
CA GLN A 17 -15.01 15.44 0.59
C GLN A 17 -14.28 14.87 -0.63
N LEU A 18 -13.04 14.42 -0.45
CA LEU A 18 -12.27 13.73 -1.48
C LEU A 18 -12.90 12.38 -1.84
N PHE A 19 -13.46 11.68 -0.85
CA PHE A 19 -14.23 10.44 -1.07
C PHE A 19 -15.48 10.71 -1.92
N ASN A 20 -16.22 11.78 -1.65
CA ASN A 20 -17.43 12.15 -2.41
C ASN A 20 -17.12 12.59 -3.85
N VAL A 21 -16.04 13.35 -4.06
CA VAL A 21 -15.64 13.78 -5.42
C VAL A 21 -15.14 12.59 -6.24
N LEU A 22 -14.42 11.66 -5.61
CA LEU A 22 -13.95 10.44 -6.27
C LEU A 22 -15.08 9.47 -6.63
N GLU A 23 -16.14 9.40 -5.83
CA GLU A 23 -17.37 8.64 -6.15
C GLU A 23 -18.02 9.15 -7.44
N PHE A 24 -18.03 10.47 -7.65
CA PHE A 24 -18.62 11.12 -8.83
C PHE A 24 -17.82 10.88 -10.11
N VAL A 25 -16.50 10.86 -10.06
CA VAL A 25 -15.64 10.73 -11.26
C VAL A 25 -15.48 9.28 -11.71
N THR A 26 -15.66 8.31 -10.81
CA THR A 26 -15.33 6.90 -11.06
C THR A 26 -16.52 5.97 -11.29
N THR A 27 -17.76 6.47 -11.24
CA THR A 27 -18.96 5.67 -11.50
C THR A 27 -19.27 5.62 -13.01
N PRO A 28 -19.35 4.43 -13.66
CA PRO A 28 -19.91 4.33 -15.01
C PRO A 28 -21.41 4.68 -14.98
N PRO A 29 -21.98 5.27 -16.04
CA PRO A 29 -23.32 5.89 -16.03
C PRO A 29 -24.49 4.91 -15.83
N ASN A 30 -24.24 3.61 -15.72
CA ASN A 30 -25.26 2.61 -15.47
C ASN A 30 -25.33 2.26 -13.97
N GLY A 31 -25.74 3.25 -13.17
CA GLY A 31 -26.77 3.18 -12.13
C GLY A 31 -26.81 2.07 -11.07
N GLU A 32 -25.86 1.14 -10.99
CA GLU A 32 -25.89 0.07 -9.99
C GLU A 32 -24.97 0.44 -8.81
N LEU A 33 -25.48 1.35 -7.98
CA LEU A 33 -24.96 1.67 -6.66
C LEU A 33 -25.14 0.47 -5.72
N ARG A 34 -24.26 -0.52 -5.87
CA ARG A 34 -24.02 -1.51 -4.84
C ARG A 34 -22.77 -1.04 -4.10
N TYR A 35 -22.93 -0.38 -2.94
CA TYR A 35 -21.84 -0.30 -1.97
C TYR A 35 -21.42 -1.75 -1.70
N PRO A 36 -20.25 -2.22 -2.16
CA PRO A 36 -19.87 -3.58 -1.84
C PRO A 36 -19.60 -3.58 -0.34
N LYS A 37 -20.50 -4.24 0.40
CA LYS A 37 -20.23 -4.72 1.75
C LYS A 37 -19.17 -5.81 1.61
N GLU A 38 -17.93 -5.46 1.30
CA GLU A 38 -16.81 -6.39 1.26
C GLU A 38 -15.50 -5.61 1.29
N HIS A 39 -14.58 -6.09 2.12
CA HIS A 39 -13.21 -5.58 2.31
C HIS A 39 -12.37 -5.79 1.03
N ASP A 40 -12.75 -5.18 -0.09
CA ASP A 40 -12.13 -5.48 -1.38
C ASP A 40 -10.77 -4.79 -1.51
N SER A 41 -9.71 -5.59 -1.35
CA SER A 41 -8.31 -5.23 -1.60
C SER A 41 -8.12 -4.51 -2.94
N VAL A 42 -8.90 -4.90 -3.95
CA VAL A 42 -8.92 -4.34 -5.31
C VAL A 42 -9.33 -2.85 -5.31
N THR A 43 -10.29 -2.46 -4.47
CA THR A 43 -10.75 -1.06 -4.38
C THR A 43 -9.70 -0.19 -3.70
N ALA A 44 -9.09 -0.67 -2.62
CA ALA A 44 -7.98 0.01 -1.96
C ALA A 44 -6.77 0.16 -2.91
N PHE A 45 -6.48 -0.86 -3.71
CA PHE A 45 -5.41 -0.81 -4.71
C PHE A 45 -5.67 0.26 -5.79
N LYS A 46 -6.89 0.29 -6.36
CA LYS A 46 -7.28 1.31 -7.36
C LYS A 46 -7.16 2.73 -6.80
N LYS A 47 -7.59 2.96 -5.55
CA LYS A 47 -7.44 4.26 -4.87
C LYS A 47 -5.96 4.61 -4.69
N GLY A 48 -5.15 3.64 -4.27
CA GLY A 48 -3.69 3.82 -4.15
C GLY A 48 -3.04 4.29 -5.45
N LEU A 49 -3.41 3.68 -6.58
CA LEU A 49 -2.93 4.07 -7.91
C LEU A 49 -3.42 5.46 -8.34
N TYR A 50 -4.67 5.81 -8.05
CA TYR A 50 -5.21 7.14 -8.34
C TYR A 50 -4.39 8.24 -7.66
N TYR A 51 -4.17 8.12 -6.34
CA TYR A 51 -3.37 9.10 -5.61
C TYR A 51 -1.90 9.12 -6.04
N LEU A 52 -1.37 8.00 -6.55
CA LEU A 52 -0.04 7.95 -7.13
C LEU A 52 0.04 8.78 -8.42
N GLN A 53 -0.99 8.76 -9.26
CA GLN A 53 -1.09 9.60 -10.46
C GLN A 53 -1.22 11.09 -10.11
N GLU A 54 -2.01 11.41 -9.08
CA GLU A 54 -2.17 12.76 -8.53
C GLU A 54 -0.92 13.25 -7.75
N LYS A 55 0.15 12.45 -7.69
CA LYS A 55 1.39 12.72 -6.92
C LYS A 55 1.15 12.93 -5.42
N SER A 56 0.01 12.48 -4.90
CA SER A 56 -0.31 12.48 -3.47
C SER A 56 0.24 11.22 -2.80
N TYR A 57 1.56 11.19 -2.63
CA TYR A 57 2.27 10.01 -2.15
C TYR A 57 1.84 9.52 -0.75
N PRO A 58 1.55 10.37 0.25
CA PRO A 58 1.13 9.89 1.57
C PRO A 58 -0.21 9.14 1.52
N LEU A 59 -1.18 9.66 0.76
CA LEU A 59 -2.48 9.01 0.57
C LEU A 59 -2.33 7.74 -0.26
N ALA A 60 -1.55 7.78 -1.35
CA ALA A 60 -1.27 6.60 -2.16
C ALA A 60 -0.71 5.45 -1.32
N THR A 61 0.29 5.73 -0.47
CA THR A 61 0.90 4.72 0.39
C THR A 61 -0.06 4.19 1.45
N LYS A 62 -0.93 5.03 2.02
CA LYS A 62 -1.98 4.59 2.96
C LYS A 62 -2.88 3.54 2.31
N TRP A 63 -3.42 3.83 1.12
CA TRP A 63 -4.32 2.93 0.39
C TRP A 63 -3.61 1.67 -0.13
N LEU A 64 -2.38 1.82 -0.66
CA LEU A 64 -1.56 0.68 -1.07
C LEU A 64 -1.20 -0.24 0.09
N ARG A 65 -0.92 0.31 1.28
CA ARG A 65 -0.66 -0.49 2.48
C ARG A 65 -1.88 -1.26 2.91
N MET A 66 -3.07 -0.66 2.87
CA MET A 66 -4.32 -1.37 3.15
C MET A 66 -4.51 -2.55 2.18
N ALA A 67 -4.38 -2.31 0.87
CA ALA A 67 -4.49 -3.38 -0.12
C ALA A 67 -3.43 -4.48 0.06
N ALA A 68 -2.18 -4.10 0.36
CA ALA A 68 -1.09 -5.03 0.61
C ALA A 68 -1.35 -5.89 1.86
N MET A 69 -1.91 -5.30 2.92
CA MET A 69 -2.30 -5.99 4.15
C MET A 69 -3.52 -6.89 3.96
N SER A 70 -4.34 -6.63 2.94
CA SER A 70 -5.42 -7.52 2.49
C SER A 70 -4.95 -8.63 1.54
N GLY A 71 -3.64 -8.80 1.34
CA GLY A 71 -3.08 -9.86 0.50
C GLY A 71 -2.97 -9.53 -0.99
N ASP A 72 -3.16 -8.27 -1.40
CA ASP A 72 -2.95 -7.89 -2.81
C ASP A 72 -1.46 -7.85 -3.13
N ASN A 73 -1.02 -8.81 -3.93
CA ASN A 73 0.37 -8.98 -4.35
C ASN A 73 0.90 -7.81 -5.21
N LYS A 74 0.04 -7.16 -6.01
CA LYS A 74 0.41 -5.96 -6.76
C LYS A 74 0.62 -4.80 -5.82
N ALA A 75 -0.27 -4.61 -4.84
CA ALA A 75 -0.12 -3.56 -3.84
C ALA A 75 1.18 -3.69 -3.02
N GLN A 76 1.55 -4.92 -2.65
CA GLN A 76 2.84 -5.21 -1.99
C GLN A 76 4.04 -4.79 -2.87
N PHE A 77 4.00 -5.08 -4.16
CA PHE A 77 5.02 -4.64 -5.11
C PHE A 77 5.12 -3.10 -5.18
N TYR A 78 3.98 -2.41 -5.33
CA TYR A 78 3.96 -0.94 -5.36
C TYR A 78 4.45 -0.33 -4.05
N LEU A 79 4.09 -0.92 -2.89
CA LEU A 79 4.58 -0.47 -1.59
C LEU A 79 6.11 -0.61 -1.49
N GLY A 80 6.66 -1.70 -2.02
CA GLY A 80 8.11 -1.88 -2.17
C GLY A 80 8.76 -0.76 -3.00
N LEU A 81 8.16 -0.37 -4.12
CA LEU A 81 8.63 0.77 -4.93
C LEU A 81 8.56 2.10 -4.18
N MET A 82 7.51 2.33 -3.38
CA MET A 82 7.37 3.55 -2.58
C MET A 82 8.50 3.66 -1.55
N PHE A 83 8.92 2.55 -0.93
CA PHE A 83 10.08 2.51 -0.03
C PHE A 83 11.41 2.76 -0.73
N ILE A 84 11.57 2.37 -1.99
CA ILE A 84 12.80 2.69 -2.76
C ILE A 84 12.86 4.17 -3.09
N LYS A 85 11.73 4.75 -3.49
CA LYS A 85 11.63 6.14 -3.91
C LYS A 85 11.49 7.12 -2.75
N GLY A 86 11.18 6.65 -1.55
CA GLY A 86 10.86 7.51 -0.40
C GLY A 86 9.57 8.32 -0.61
N GLN A 87 8.62 7.79 -1.38
CA GLN A 87 7.38 8.48 -1.72
C GLN A 87 6.31 8.18 -0.68
N GLY A 88 5.95 9.18 0.13
CA GLY A 88 4.92 9.04 1.17
C GLY A 88 5.32 8.13 2.36
N VAL A 89 6.49 7.49 2.28
CA VAL A 89 7.15 6.73 3.35
C VAL A 89 8.64 7.04 3.36
N PRO A 90 9.32 6.91 4.51
CA PRO A 90 10.76 7.03 4.58
C PRO A 90 11.45 6.03 3.65
N GLN A 91 12.46 6.48 2.92
CA GLN A 91 13.23 5.62 2.03
C GLN A 91 13.88 4.48 2.84
N SER A 92 13.67 3.24 2.41
CA SER A 92 14.23 2.08 3.10
C SER A 92 14.41 0.88 2.17
N ALA A 93 15.66 0.63 1.78
CA ALA A 93 16.03 -0.55 0.99
C ALA A 93 15.65 -1.87 1.69
N PHE A 94 15.75 -1.91 3.03
CA PHE A 94 15.37 -3.07 3.83
C PHE A 94 13.87 -3.40 3.71
N HIS A 95 13.00 -2.42 3.97
CA HIS A 95 11.55 -2.64 3.86
C HIS A 95 11.14 -2.89 2.41
N ALA A 96 11.75 -2.20 1.44
CA ALA A 96 11.51 -2.46 0.02
C ALA A 96 11.81 -3.92 -0.34
N MET A 97 12.98 -4.45 0.05
CA MET A 97 13.32 -5.85 -0.19
C MET A 97 12.33 -6.82 0.42
N ALA A 98 11.84 -6.54 1.63
CA ALA A 98 10.87 -7.41 2.28
C ALA A 98 9.53 -7.45 1.52
N TRP A 99 8.96 -6.28 1.22
CA TRP A 99 7.69 -6.18 0.48
C TRP A 99 7.79 -6.75 -0.94
N LEU A 100 8.93 -6.55 -1.61
CA LEU A 100 9.17 -7.13 -2.94
C LEU A 100 9.37 -8.64 -2.90
N SER A 101 10.08 -9.17 -1.89
CA SER A 101 10.25 -10.62 -1.72
C SER A 101 8.90 -11.30 -1.46
N LEU A 102 8.03 -10.62 -0.70
CA LEU A 102 6.66 -11.06 -0.45
C LEU A 102 5.80 -11.07 -1.72
N ALA A 103 5.92 -10.02 -2.55
CA ALA A 103 5.23 -9.96 -3.84
C ALA A 103 5.74 -11.01 -4.82
N GLN A 104 7.07 -11.22 -4.85
CA GLN A 104 7.72 -12.27 -5.64
C GLN A 104 7.20 -13.66 -5.26
N SER A 105 7.10 -13.97 -3.96
CA SER A 105 6.60 -15.27 -3.50
C SER A 105 5.12 -15.51 -3.84
N GLN A 106 4.35 -14.45 -4.07
CA GLN A 106 2.96 -14.48 -4.53
C GLN A 106 2.81 -14.34 -6.05
N GLY A 107 3.89 -14.52 -6.82
CA GLY A 107 3.87 -14.59 -8.28
C GLY A 107 4.05 -13.26 -9.03
N VAL A 108 4.56 -12.22 -8.37
CA VAL A 108 4.89 -10.95 -9.05
C VAL A 108 6.32 -10.98 -9.57
N ASP A 109 6.51 -11.47 -10.79
CA ASP A 109 7.85 -11.56 -11.42
C ASP A 109 8.54 -10.20 -11.58
N ALA A 110 7.77 -9.13 -11.73
CA ALA A 110 8.30 -7.76 -11.81
C ALA A 110 9.09 -7.35 -10.56
N ALA A 111 8.83 -7.98 -9.41
CA ALA A 111 9.57 -7.74 -8.18
C ALA A 111 11.04 -8.17 -8.30
N ASN A 112 11.36 -9.19 -9.11
CA ASN A 112 12.73 -9.70 -9.30
C ASN A 112 13.65 -8.62 -9.82
N ALA A 113 13.23 -7.90 -10.86
CA ALA A 113 14.03 -6.83 -11.46
C ALA A 113 14.37 -5.74 -10.45
N VAL A 114 13.42 -5.43 -9.55
CA VAL A 114 13.60 -4.42 -8.52
C VAL A 114 14.48 -4.94 -7.38
N ILE A 115 14.30 -6.19 -6.97
CA ILE A 115 15.16 -6.86 -5.98
C ILE A 115 16.62 -6.86 -6.43
N GLU A 116 16.90 -7.19 -7.69
CA GLU A 116 18.26 -7.15 -8.25
C GLU A 116 18.86 -5.74 -8.22
N GLN A 117 18.05 -4.69 -8.41
CA GLN A 117 18.52 -3.30 -8.30
C GLN A 117 18.87 -2.91 -6.86
N ILE A 118 18.14 -3.41 -5.86
CA ILE A 118 18.38 -3.06 -4.45
C ILE A 118 19.47 -3.91 -3.81
N LYS A 119 19.68 -5.16 -4.26
CA LYS A 119 20.74 -6.06 -3.78
C LYS A 119 22.11 -5.39 -3.56
N PRO A 120 22.68 -4.60 -4.50
CA PRO A 120 23.97 -3.96 -4.29
C PRO A 120 23.96 -2.89 -3.18
N HIS A 121 22.80 -2.35 -2.83
CA HIS A 121 22.63 -1.36 -1.76
C HIS A 121 22.47 -1.97 -0.36
N LEU A 122 22.42 -3.30 -0.26
CA LEU A 122 22.23 -4.02 1.00
C LEU A 122 23.33 -5.07 1.20
N THR A 123 23.69 -5.30 2.45
CA THR A 123 24.57 -6.41 2.80
C THR A 123 23.82 -7.73 2.79
N THR A 124 24.52 -8.84 2.54
CA THR A 124 23.94 -10.20 2.56
C THR A 124 23.17 -10.50 3.85
N LYS A 125 23.66 -10.02 5.00
CA LYS A 125 22.96 -10.15 6.28
C LYS A 125 21.60 -9.44 6.26
N ARG A 126 21.58 -8.17 5.83
CA ARG A 126 20.33 -7.38 5.73
C ARG A 126 19.33 -7.97 4.75
N ILE A 127 19.81 -8.58 3.67
CA ILE A 127 18.95 -9.26 2.69
C ILE A 127 18.24 -10.45 3.35
N LYS A 128 19.00 -11.31 4.07
CA LYS A 128 18.41 -12.44 4.81
C LYS A 128 17.41 -11.96 5.87
N ASP A 129 17.78 -10.94 6.63
CA ASP A 129 16.89 -10.35 7.64
C ASP A 129 15.59 -9.82 7.00
N ALA A 130 15.67 -9.18 5.83
CA ALA A 130 14.50 -8.66 5.10
C ALA A 130 13.61 -9.80 4.56
N GLN A 131 14.21 -10.90 4.11
CA GLN A 131 13.47 -12.10 3.68
C GLN A 131 12.76 -12.76 4.85
N CYS A 132 13.39 -12.87 6.02
CA CYS A 132 12.72 -13.33 7.24
C CYS A 132 11.56 -12.41 7.62
N TYR A 133 11.75 -11.09 7.54
CA TYR A 133 10.68 -10.13 7.78
C TYR A 133 9.52 -10.30 6.78
N ALA A 134 9.81 -10.54 5.50
CA ALA A 134 8.80 -10.83 4.49
C ALA A 134 7.95 -12.07 4.86
N ALA A 135 8.58 -13.14 5.35
CA ALA A 135 7.88 -14.33 5.81
C ALA A 135 6.93 -14.02 6.98
N THR A 136 7.37 -13.23 7.96
CA THR A 136 6.49 -12.81 9.09
C THR A 136 5.32 -11.94 8.63
N LEU A 137 5.54 -11.06 7.64
CA LEU A 137 4.47 -10.24 7.05
C LEU A 137 3.43 -11.11 6.34
N TYR A 138 3.87 -12.14 5.61
CA TYR A 138 2.97 -13.09 4.95
C TYR A 138 2.04 -13.79 5.94
N GLU A 139 2.61 -14.32 7.02
CA GLU A 139 1.84 -14.97 8.08
C GLU A 139 0.84 -14.00 8.72
N GLN A 140 1.26 -12.77 9.01
CA GLN A 140 0.39 -11.76 9.58
C GLN A 140 -0.78 -11.41 8.64
N ILE A 141 -0.50 -11.22 7.35
CA ILE A 141 -1.53 -10.91 6.34
C ILE A 141 -2.55 -12.04 6.27
N HIS A 142 -2.11 -13.29 6.25
CA HIS A 142 -3.01 -14.43 6.26
C HIS A 142 -3.85 -14.50 7.53
N GLN A 143 -3.25 -14.32 8.71
CA GLN A 143 -4.00 -14.32 9.96
C GLN A 143 -5.08 -13.23 9.97
N LEU A 144 -4.78 -12.04 9.45
CA LEU A 144 -5.76 -10.95 9.35
C LEU A 144 -6.92 -11.29 8.40
N GLN A 145 -6.65 -12.00 7.31
CA GLN A 145 -7.70 -12.48 6.40
C GLN A 145 -8.59 -13.54 7.06
N PHE A 146 -8.03 -14.45 7.86
CA PHE A 146 -8.79 -15.49 8.56
C PHE A 146 -9.59 -14.96 9.77
N GLN A 147 -9.11 -13.92 10.45
CA GLN A 147 -9.82 -13.29 11.58
C GLN A 147 -10.98 -12.39 11.15
N SER A 148 -11.04 -12.00 9.88
CA SER A 148 -12.07 -11.09 9.34
C SER A 148 -13.30 -11.83 8.80
N ASN A 149 -13.42 -13.14 9.03
CA ASN A 149 -14.48 -14.03 8.54
C ASN A 149 -15.38 -14.54 9.68
#